data_AF-A0A8G0PFK1-F1
#
_entry.id   AF-A0A8G0PFK1-F1
#
_cell.length_a   1.000
_cell.length_b   1.000
_cell.length_c   1.000
_cell.angle_alpha   90.00
_cell.angle_beta   90.00
_cell.angle_gamma   90.00
#
_symmetry.space_group_name_H-M   'P 1'
#
loop_
_entity.id
_entity.type
_entity.pdbx_description
1 polymer ?
#
loop_
_entity_poly.entity_id
_entity_poly.type
_entity_poly.pdbx_seq_one_letter_code
_entity_poly.pdbx_strand_id
1 'polypeptide(L)'
;MKTVFLGERNLSINGSGFSGAYLQSPPPDSHLADPFNQGPDTVPAGSRIEAWMEVWDYAGGSSFRAFVADDGREKSLFIFFDIEGVLGRDLKKALMALIELADGPLACSQIITCLDRRLPADNARDLIKSLQWVGFDMATLDHWANDLDVTSKQWIFMGMEL
;
A
#
# COMPACT_ATOMS: atom_id res chain seq x y z
N MET A 1 21.65 -3.40 1.28
CA MET A 1 20.82 -4.06 2.33
C MET A 1 19.37 -3.91 1.88
N LYS A 2 18.65 -5.00 1.58
CA LYS A 2 17.25 -4.94 1.09
C LYS A 2 16.33 -4.62 2.26
N THR A 3 15.66 -3.47 2.24
CA THR A 3 14.63 -3.12 3.22
C THR A 3 13.33 -3.82 2.84
N VAL A 4 12.89 -4.77 3.65
CA VAL A 4 11.58 -5.42 3.50
C VAL A 4 10.61 -4.74 4.46
N PHE A 5 9.54 -4.16 3.91
CA PHE A 5 8.46 -3.60 4.71
C PHE A 5 7.58 -4.75 5.24
N LEU A 6 7.77 -5.08 6.52
CA LEU A 6 6.93 -6.01 7.25
C LEU A 6 5.76 -5.20 7.81
N GLY A 7 4.64 -5.16 7.08
CA GLY A 7 3.41 -4.44 7.45
C GLY A 7 2.68 -4.98 8.69
N GLU A 8 3.40 -5.66 9.58
CA GLU A 8 2.92 -6.28 10.80
C GLU A 8 3.40 -5.49 12.01
N ARG A 9 2.64 -4.45 12.37
CA ARG A 9 2.69 -3.87 13.71
C ARG A 9 1.36 -4.13 14.42
N ASN A 10 1.45 -5.02 15.42
CA ASN A 10 0.56 -5.24 16.57
C ASN A 10 -0.92 -4.78 16.46
N LEU A 11 -1.82 -5.75 16.27
CA LEU A 11 -3.28 -5.62 16.12
C LEU A 11 -4.05 -5.61 17.47
N SER A 12 -3.56 -4.89 18.49
CA SER A 12 -4.32 -4.85 19.76
C SER A 12 -4.36 -3.46 20.39
N ILE A 13 -5.61 -2.97 20.50
CA ILE A 13 -6.07 -1.86 21.33
C ILE A 13 -5.62 -0.48 20.84
N ASN A 14 -6.40 0.10 19.93
CA ASN A 14 -6.75 1.54 19.93
C ASN A 14 -7.90 1.77 18.94
N GLY A 15 -9.05 1.16 19.23
CA GLY A 15 -10.32 1.64 18.72
C GLY A 15 -10.56 3.05 19.28
N SER A 16 -10.95 3.97 18.41
CA SER A 16 -11.17 5.39 18.70
C SER A 16 -12.37 5.59 19.64
N GLY A 17 -12.11 5.45 20.94
CA GLY A 17 -12.91 6.06 22.00
C GLY A 17 -12.10 7.16 22.65
N PHE A 18 -12.71 8.33 22.81
CA PHE A 18 -12.25 9.53 23.53
C PHE A 18 -11.49 10.58 22.71
N SER A 19 -12.25 11.61 22.32
CA SER A 19 -11.77 12.99 22.26
C SER A 19 -10.98 13.32 23.52
N GLY A 20 -9.67 13.45 23.38
CA GLY A 20 -8.77 13.86 24.44
C GLY A 20 -7.37 13.95 23.86
N ALA A 21 -6.90 15.18 23.62
CA ALA A 21 -5.60 15.46 23.05
C ALA A 21 -4.47 14.82 23.89
N TYR A 22 -3.97 13.68 23.43
CA TYR A 22 -2.63 13.22 23.76
C TYR A 22 -1.80 13.40 22.50
N LEU A 23 -0.98 14.46 22.50
CA LEU A 23 0.13 14.60 21.57
C LEU A 23 1.00 13.35 21.71
N GLN A 24 0.85 12.41 20.78
CA GLN A 24 1.87 11.39 20.58
C GLN A 24 3.11 12.15 20.09
N SER A 25 4.08 12.34 20.97
CA SER A 25 5.41 12.72 20.55
C SER A 25 5.90 11.63 19.58
N PRO A 26 6.46 12.00 18.42
CA PRO A 26 7.08 11.00 17.56
C PRO A 26 8.11 10.24 18.38
N PRO A 27 8.24 8.91 18.19
CA PRO A 27 9.27 8.14 18.87
C PRO A 27 10.64 8.76 18.57
N PRO A 28 11.59 8.73 19.52
CA PRO A 28 12.92 9.28 19.29
C PRO A 28 13.57 8.64 18.06
N ASP A 29 14.13 9.47 17.18
CA ASP A 29 14.73 9.12 15.88
C ASP A 29 15.96 8.19 15.95
N SER A 30 16.27 7.62 17.12
CA SER A 30 17.49 6.83 17.38
C SER A 30 17.56 5.48 16.66
N HIS A 31 16.57 5.14 15.83
CA HIS A 31 16.58 3.94 14.97
C HIS A 31 16.33 4.22 13.48
N LEU A 32 16.32 5.48 13.04
CA LEU A 32 16.48 5.81 11.62
C LEU A 32 17.98 5.89 11.35
N ALA A 33 18.61 4.75 11.07
CA ALA A 33 19.95 4.74 10.52
C ALA A 33 19.93 5.56 9.23
N ASP A 34 20.53 6.73 9.27
CA ASP A 34 20.58 7.70 8.18
C ASP A 34 21.33 7.10 6.98
N PRO A 35 20.65 6.68 5.88
CA PRO A 35 21.32 6.03 4.75
C PRO A 35 22.12 7.03 3.92
N PHE A 36 21.97 8.33 4.18
CA PHE A 36 22.50 9.41 3.36
C PHE A 36 23.98 9.73 3.65
N ASN A 37 24.64 9.03 4.57
CA ASN A 37 26.04 9.24 4.92
C ASN A 37 27.00 8.17 4.36
N GLN A 38 26.62 7.48 3.28
CA GLN A 38 27.55 6.67 2.50
C GLN A 38 28.13 7.51 1.37
N GLY A 39 29.47 7.54 1.29
CA GLY A 39 30.24 8.24 0.26
C GLY A 39 29.89 7.79 -1.17
N PRO A 40 30.54 8.37 -2.20
CA PRO A 40 30.08 8.33 -3.59
C PRO A 40 30.37 7.00 -4.30
N ASP A 41 30.00 5.88 -3.68
CA ASP A 41 30.04 4.55 -4.30
C ASP A 41 28.59 4.10 -4.55
N THR A 42 28.22 4.19 -5.83
CA THR A 42 26.99 3.72 -6.48
C THR A 42 26.36 2.50 -5.82
N VAL A 43 25.36 2.74 -4.97
CA VAL A 43 24.33 1.73 -4.66
C VAL A 43 23.56 1.49 -5.96
N PRO A 44 23.45 0.24 -6.45
CA PRO A 44 22.65 -0.02 -7.65
C PRO A 44 21.24 0.52 -7.41
N ALA A 45 20.71 1.25 -8.40
CA ALA A 45 19.37 1.83 -8.37
C ALA A 45 18.32 0.71 -8.24
N GLY A 46 18.12 0.24 -7.02
CA GLY A 46 17.04 -0.67 -6.66
C GLY A 46 15.78 0.13 -6.39
N SER A 47 14.64 -0.52 -6.56
CA SER A 47 13.34 0.03 -6.20
C SER A 47 13.37 0.62 -4.78
N ARG A 48 12.99 1.89 -4.68
CA ARG A 48 12.98 2.66 -3.45
C ARG A 48 11.54 2.96 -3.06
N ILE A 49 11.21 2.73 -1.80
CA ILE A 49 9.96 3.27 -1.23
C ILE A 49 10.16 4.77 -1.04
N GLU A 50 9.39 5.58 -1.75
CA GLU A 50 9.47 7.05 -1.73
C GLU A 50 8.66 7.62 -0.56
N ALA A 51 7.46 7.10 -0.36
CA ALA A 51 6.53 7.56 0.66
C ALA A 51 5.63 6.43 1.16
N TRP A 52 5.06 6.60 2.35
CA TRP A 52 4.00 5.75 2.89
C TRP A 52 2.88 6.62 3.44
N MET A 53 1.66 6.10 3.43
CA MET A 53 0.48 6.81 3.92
C MET A 53 -0.55 5.85 4.50
N GLU A 54 -1.40 6.40 5.35
CA GLU A 54 -2.64 5.78 5.78
C GLU A 54 -3.78 6.73 5.41
N VAL A 55 -4.83 6.18 4.81
CA VAL A 55 -5.96 6.93 4.26
C VAL A 55 -7.23 6.45 4.94
N TRP A 56 -8.02 7.37 5.49
CA TRP A 56 -9.30 7.07 6.11
C TRP A 56 -10.43 7.69 5.30
N ASP A 57 -11.30 6.85 4.75
CA ASP A 57 -12.58 7.29 4.19
C ASP A 57 -13.65 7.24 5.29
N TYR A 58 -13.89 8.40 5.91
CA TYR A 58 -14.91 8.54 6.95
C TYR A 58 -16.34 8.33 6.42
N ALA A 59 -16.59 8.56 5.13
CA ALA A 59 -17.93 8.42 4.56
C ALA A 59 -18.25 6.94 4.24
N GLY A 60 -17.30 6.21 3.67
CA GLY A 60 -17.40 4.78 3.39
C GLY A 60 -17.03 3.88 4.57
N GLY A 61 -16.40 4.44 5.61
CA GLY A 61 -15.97 3.72 6.80
C GLY A 61 -14.83 2.73 6.54
N SER A 62 -13.97 3.04 5.56
CA SER A 62 -12.82 2.21 5.16
C SER A 62 -11.50 2.91 5.49
N SER A 63 -10.44 2.12 5.64
CA SER A 63 -9.09 2.63 5.85
C SER A 63 -8.08 1.80 5.07
N PHE A 64 -7.08 2.46 4.50
CA PHE A 64 -6.09 1.82 3.64
C PHE A 64 -4.69 2.22 4.09
N ARG A 65 -3.79 1.24 4.11
CA ARG A 65 -2.35 1.49 4.16
C ARG A 65 -1.81 1.45 2.76
N ALA A 66 -0.95 2.40 2.42
CA ALA A 66 -0.38 2.49 1.09
C ALA A 66 1.08 2.97 1.12
N PHE A 67 1.83 2.64 0.08
CA PHE A 67 3.16 3.17 -0.14
C PHE A 67 3.42 3.39 -1.63
N VAL A 68 4.30 4.34 -1.93
CA VAL A 68 4.75 4.62 -3.29
C VAL A 68 6.12 3.98 -3.48
N ALA A 69 6.26 3.18 -4.53
CA ALA A 69 7.53 2.62 -4.96
C ALA A 69 7.97 3.29 -6.28
N ASP A 70 9.26 3.59 -6.37
CA ASP A 70 9.91 4.21 -7.54
C ASP A 70 11.14 3.36 -7.91
N ASP A 71 11.22 2.91 -9.16
CA ASP A 71 12.38 2.19 -9.71
C ASP A 71 13.31 3.09 -10.56
N GLY A 72 13.04 4.40 -10.59
CA GLY A 72 13.72 5.41 -11.40
C GLY A 72 13.15 5.57 -12.80
N ARG A 73 12.18 4.74 -13.21
CA ARG A 73 11.47 4.83 -14.49
C ARG A 73 9.99 5.06 -14.28
N GLU A 74 9.41 4.33 -13.34
CA GLU A 74 7.98 4.31 -13.05
C GLU A 74 7.72 4.37 -11.55
N LYS A 75 6.62 5.06 -11.21
CA LYS A 75 6.12 5.18 -9.84
C LYS A 75 4.81 4.41 -9.70
N SER A 76 4.74 3.60 -8.66
CA SER A 76 3.58 2.74 -8.40
C SER A 76 3.03 2.99 -7.01
N LEU A 77 1.72 3.22 -6.91
CA LEU A 77 1.02 3.25 -5.64
C LEU A 77 0.57 1.84 -5.27
N PHE A 78 1.11 1.29 -4.19
CA PHE A 78 0.66 0.04 -3.60
C PHE A 78 -0.35 0.31 -2.49
N ILE A 79 -1.51 -0.35 -2.53
CA ILE A 79 -2.61 -0.13 -1.58
C ILE A 79 -3.05 -1.46 -0.99
N PHE A 80 -3.04 -1.59 0.34
CA PHE A 80 -3.45 -2.81 1.02
C PHE A 80 -4.96 -2.83 1.27
N PHE A 81 -5.61 -3.85 0.69
CA PHE A 81 -7.02 -4.16 0.87
C PHE A 81 -7.10 -5.30 1.88
N ASP A 82 -6.82 -4.98 3.14
CA ASP A 82 -6.88 -5.94 4.24
C ASP A 82 -8.31 -6.18 4.73
N ILE A 83 -8.52 -7.32 5.40
CA ILE A 83 -9.84 -7.74 5.87
C ILE A 83 -10.53 -6.70 6.75
N GLU A 84 -9.77 -5.94 7.53
CA GLU A 84 -10.30 -4.93 8.46
C GLU A 84 -10.72 -3.65 7.73
N GLY A 85 -9.95 -3.23 6.73
CA GLY A 85 -10.18 -2.00 5.97
C GLY A 85 -11.31 -2.10 4.95
N VAL A 86 -11.55 -3.28 4.34
CA VAL A 86 -12.43 -3.39 3.16
C VAL A 86 -13.70 -4.22 3.35
N LEU A 87 -13.75 -5.12 4.34
CA LEU A 87 -14.86 -6.07 4.44
C LEU A 87 -16.17 -5.34 4.78
N GLY A 88 -17.17 -5.51 3.90
CA GLY A 88 -18.51 -4.95 4.07
C GLY A 88 -18.58 -3.42 3.93
N ARG A 89 -17.56 -2.78 3.34
CA ARG A 89 -17.51 -1.32 3.11
C ARG A 89 -17.82 -0.97 1.66
N ASP A 90 -18.36 0.23 1.44
CA ASP A 90 -18.47 0.80 0.09
C ASP A 90 -17.16 1.49 -0.28
N LEU A 91 -16.43 0.91 -1.22
CA LEU A 91 -15.09 1.37 -1.61
C LEU A 91 -15.12 2.34 -2.79
N LYS A 92 -16.28 2.61 -3.40
CA LYS A 92 -16.33 3.34 -4.68
C LYS A 92 -15.70 4.73 -4.58
N LYS A 93 -16.07 5.50 -3.55
CA LYS A 93 -15.55 6.87 -3.36
C LYS A 93 -14.09 6.86 -2.94
N ALA A 94 -13.72 5.96 -2.01
CA ALA A 94 -12.34 5.79 -1.60
C ALA A 94 -11.42 5.42 -2.78
N LEU A 95 -11.84 4.47 -3.61
CA LEU A 95 -11.07 4.04 -4.78
C LEU A 95 -10.91 5.18 -5.79
N MET A 96 -11.96 5.95 -6.07
CA MET A 96 -11.84 7.14 -6.93
C MET A 96 -10.84 8.16 -6.37
N ALA A 97 -10.91 8.45 -5.07
CA ALA A 97 -9.97 9.37 -4.43
C ALA A 97 -8.52 8.85 -4.46
N LEU A 98 -8.33 7.54 -4.30
CA LEU A 98 -7.01 6.90 -4.39
C LEU A 98 -6.46 6.95 -5.82
N ILE A 99 -7.31 6.80 -6.84
CA ILE A 99 -6.95 6.96 -8.25
C ILE A 99 -6.53 8.41 -8.54
N GLU A 100 -7.33 9.38 -8.14
CA GLU A 100 -7.02 10.81 -8.30
C GLU A 100 -5.73 11.21 -7.56
N LEU A 101 -5.50 10.64 -6.37
CA LEU A 101 -4.28 10.87 -5.60
C LEU A 101 -3.05 10.29 -6.30
N ALA A 102 -3.17 9.09 -6.89
CA ALA A 102 -2.09 8.42 -7.59
C ALA A 102 -1.70 9.16 -8.88
N ASP A 103 -2.69 9.48 -9.73
CA ASP A 103 -2.49 10.15 -11.02
C ASP A 103 -2.03 11.60 -10.85
N GLY A 104 -2.60 12.33 -9.89
CA GLY A 104 -2.27 13.73 -9.66
C GLY A 104 -1.03 13.93 -8.76
N PRO A 105 -1.19 14.15 -7.44
CA PRO A 105 -0.10 14.54 -6.56
C PRO A 105 1.09 13.57 -6.48
N LEU A 106 0.84 12.27 -6.62
CA LEU A 106 1.89 11.25 -6.52
C LEU A 106 2.57 10.94 -7.86
N ALA A 107 1.99 11.39 -8.98
CA ALA A 107 2.48 11.15 -10.34
C ALA A 107 2.87 9.68 -10.57
N CYS A 108 2.03 8.76 -10.12
CA CYS A 108 2.19 7.33 -10.33
C CYS A 108 1.71 6.96 -11.75
N SER A 109 2.40 6.03 -12.40
CA SER A 109 1.97 5.45 -13.68
C SER A 109 1.03 4.25 -13.50
N GLN A 110 1.00 3.67 -12.30
CA GLN A 110 0.21 2.48 -12.01
C GLN A 110 -0.23 2.41 -10.54
N ILE A 111 -1.33 1.71 -10.30
CA ILE A 111 -1.82 1.34 -8.96
C ILE A 111 -1.79 -0.18 -8.84
N ILE A 112 -1.22 -0.67 -7.75
CA ILE A 112 -1.25 -2.07 -7.35
C ILE A 112 -2.09 -2.22 -6.08
N THR A 113 -3.20 -2.93 -6.17
CA THR A 113 -3.98 -3.34 -4.99
C THR A 113 -3.47 -4.68 -4.46
N CYS A 114 -3.26 -4.75 -3.16
CA CYS A 114 -2.82 -5.94 -2.43
C CYS A 114 -4.01 -6.50 -1.65
N LEU A 115 -4.73 -7.46 -2.21
CA LEU A 115 -5.91 -8.08 -1.60
C LEU A 115 -5.50 -9.17 -0.61
N ASP A 116 -6.03 -9.12 0.61
CA ASP A 116 -5.76 -10.11 1.64
C ASP A 116 -6.42 -11.46 1.29
N ARG A 117 -5.61 -12.52 1.21
CA ARG A 117 -6.06 -13.90 0.92
C ARG A 117 -6.97 -14.49 1.99
N ARG A 118 -7.04 -13.86 3.17
CA ARG A 118 -7.92 -14.26 4.28
C ARG A 118 -9.36 -13.74 4.12
N LEU A 119 -9.62 -12.86 3.14
CA LEU A 119 -10.97 -12.43 2.82
C LEU A 119 -11.87 -13.64 2.53
N PRO A 120 -13.12 -13.65 3.03
CA PRO A 120 -14.07 -14.72 2.69
C PRO A 120 -14.23 -14.85 1.17
N ALA A 121 -14.32 -16.07 0.66
CA ALA A 121 -14.23 -16.36 -0.77
C ALA A 121 -15.24 -15.57 -1.62
N ASP A 122 -16.48 -15.42 -1.14
CA ASP A 122 -17.53 -14.68 -1.84
C ASP A 122 -17.21 -13.17 -1.88
N ASN A 123 -16.79 -12.59 -0.76
CA ASN A 123 -16.37 -11.18 -0.69
C ASN A 123 -15.15 -10.91 -1.56
N ALA A 124 -14.15 -11.80 -1.54
CA ALA A 124 -12.96 -11.69 -2.36
C ALA A 124 -13.33 -11.74 -3.86
N ARG A 125 -14.21 -12.65 -4.25
CA ARG A 125 -14.65 -12.80 -5.64
C ARG A 125 -15.42 -11.58 -6.13
N ASP A 126 -16.29 -11.02 -5.30
CA ASP A 126 -17.07 -9.83 -5.67
C ASP A 126 -16.16 -8.60 -5.75
N LEU A 127 -15.22 -8.44 -4.82
CA LEU A 127 -14.22 -7.38 -4.85
C LEU A 127 -13.32 -7.48 -6.11
N ILE A 128 -12.80 -8.66 -6.43
CA ILE A 128 -11.99 -8.88 -7.64
C ILE A 128 -12.77 -8.49 -8.90
N LYS A 129 -14.03 -8.93 -9.01
CA LYS A 129 -14.88 -8.53 -10.15
C LYS A 129 -15.05 -7.02 -10.18
N SER A 130 -15.39 -6.38 -9.07
CA SER A 130 -15.56 -4.93 -9.00
C SER A 130 -14.29 -4.18 -9.42
N LEU A 131 -13.10 -4.64 -9.01
CA LEU A 131 -11.83 -4.07 -9.45
C LEU A 131 -11.60 -4.29 -10.95
N GLN A 132 -11.92 -5.47 -11.49
CA GLN A 132 -11.88 -5.72 -12.94
C GLN A 132 -12.80 -4.80 -13.74
N TRP A 133 -14.00 -4.50 -13.23
CA TRP A 133 -14.91 -3.53 -13.85
C TRP A 133 -14.34 -2.11 -13.89
N VAL A 134 -13.48 -1.75 -12.94
CA VAL A 134 -12.79 -0.45 -12.90
C VAL A 134 -11.59 -0.42 -13.86
N GLY A 135 -10.97 -1.57 -14.12
CA GLY A 135 -9.82 -1.69 -15.03
C GLY A 135 -8.62 -2.45 -14.46
N PHE A 136 -8.72 -2.98 -13.23
CA PHE A 136 -7.64 -3.75 -12.62
C PHE A 136 -7.58 -5.18 -13.19
N ASP A 137 -6.39 -5.68 -13.46
CA ASP A 137 -6.15 -7.09 -13.81
C ASP A 137 -5.13 -7.73 -12.86
N MET A 138 -5.03 -9.05 -12.87
CA MET A 138 -4.06 -9.80 -12.07
C MET A 138 -2.63 -9.37 -12.43
N ALA A 139 -1.84 -9.00 -11.42
CA ALA A 139 -0.47 -8.53 -11.60
C ALA A 139 0.53 -9.45 -10.88
N THR A 140 1.73 -9.57 -11.44
CA THR A 140 2.90 -10.12 -10.74
C THR A 140 3.82 -8.99 -10.31
N LEU A 141 4.69 -9.25 -9.34
CA LEU A 141 5.70 -8.29 -8.89
C LEU A 141 7.08 -8.56 -9.50
N ASP A 142 7.13 -9.30 -10.62
CA ASP A 142 8.39 -9.75 -11.23
C ASP A 142 9.27 -8.55 -11.63
N HIS A 143 8.62 -7.48 -12.14
CA HIS A 143 9.26 -6.20 -12.44
C HIS A 143 9.97 -5.58 -11.23
N TRP A 144 9.37 -5.70 -10.04
CA TRP A 144 9.92 -5.19 -8.78
C TRP A 144 10.95 -6.13 -8.15
N ALA A 145 10.96 -7.40 -8.53
CA ALA A 145 11.71 -8.46 -7.86
C ALA A 145 13.06 -8.81 -8.51
N ASN A 146 13.36 -8.26 -9.70
CA ASN A 146 14.58 -8.59 -10.47
C ASN A 146 14.75 -10.11 -10.65
N ASP A 147 13.76 -10.77 -11.26
CA ASP A 147 13.71 -12.21 -11.55
C ASP A 147 13.66 -13.15 -10.33
N LEU A 148 13.39 -12.63 -9.12
CA LEU A 148 12.96 -13.48 -8.02
C LEU A 148 11.48 -13.82 -8.14
N ASP A 149 11.14 -15.11 -8.02
CA ASP A 149 9.75 -15.53 -7.78
C ASP A 149 9.30 -14.97 -6.42
N VAL A 150 8.43 -13.96 -6.48
CA VAL A 150 7.85 -13.27 -5.32
C VAL A 150 6.35 -13.53 -5.22
N THR A 151 5.98 -14.81 -5.15
CA THR A 151 4.62 -15.20 -4.81
C THR A 151 4.33 -14.96 -3.33
N SER A 152 3.40 -14.05 -3.04
CA SER A 152 2.94 -13.79 -1.68
C SER A 152 1.93 -14.85 -1.22
N LYS A 153 2.15 -15.42 -0.03
CA LYS A 153 1.17 -16.29 0.65
C LYS A 153 0.04 -15.53 1.33
N GLN A 154 0.13 -14.20 1.43
CA GLN A 154 -0.83 -13.36 2.15
C GLN A 154 -1.61 -12.44 1.22
N TRP A 155 -1.01 -12.04 0.10
CA TRP A 155 -1.56 -11.02 -0.78
C TRP A 155 -1.80 -11.58 -2.18
N ILE A 156 -2.85 -11.11 -2.83
CA ILE A 156 -3.08 -11.22 -4.27
C ILE A 156 -2.91 -9.81 -4.83
N PHE A 157 -2.17 -9.68 -5.92
CA PHE A 157 -1.90 -8.38 -6.52
C PHE A 157 -2.77 -8.17 -7.76
N MET A 158 -3.42 -7.00 -7.85
CA MET A 158 -4.08 -6.56 -9.07
C MET A 158 -3.60 -5.16 -9.44
N GLY A 159 -3.23 -4.97 -10.70
CA GLY A 159 -2.66 -3.73 -11.23
C GLY A 159 -3.60 -3.01 -12.19
N MET A 160 -3.51 -1.69 -12.21
CA MET A 160 -4.18 -0.82 -13.17
C MET A 160 -3.22 0.29 -13.60
N GLU A 161 -3.07 0.50 -14.91
CA GLU A 161 -2.35 1.65 -15.48
C GLU A 161 -3.22 2.91 -15.37
N LEU A 162 -2.58 4.07 -15.13
CA LEU A 162 -3.22 5.38 -14.97
C LEU A 162 -3.15 6.21 -16.24
#